data_AF-A0A1G0FUR2-F1
#
_entry.id   AF-A0A1G0FUR2-F1
#
_cell.length_a   1.000
_cell.length_b   1.000
_cell.length_c   1.000
_cell.angle_alpha   90.00
_cell.angle_beta   90.00
_cell.angle_gamma   90.00
#
_symmetry.space_group_name_H-M   'P 1'
#
loop_
_entity.id
_entity.type
_entity.pdbx_description
1 polymer ?
#
loop_
_entity_poly.entity_id
_entity_poly.type
_entity_poly.pdbx_seq_one_letter_code
_entity_poly.pdbx_strand_id
1 'polypeptide(L)' 'MQMYLRISGVIFGTIAFLHMLRLLLDWPARIAGWSVPLWLSWIAILAGGALCVWAFRLAAQVRP' A
#
# COMPACT_ATOMS: atom_id res chain seq x y z
N MET A 1 7.47 0.22 -20.16
CA MET A 1 7.22 1.06 -18.96
C MET A 1 5.79 0.97 -18.42
N GLN A 2 4.76 0.89 -19.26
CA GLN A 2 3.36 0.87 -18.79
C GLN A 2 3.00 -0.34 -17.89
N MET A 3 3.52 -1.54 -18.22
CA MET A 3 3.33 -2.76 -17.40
C MET A 3 3.94 -2.62 -16.01
N TYR A 4 5.14 -2.02 -15.91
CA TYR A 4 5.81 -1.76 -14.63
C TYR A 4 4.95 -0.86 -13.73
N LEU A 5 4.41 0.24 -14.26
CA LEU A 5 3.57 1.16 -13.48
C LEU A 5 2.29 0.49 -12.99
N ARG A 6 1.65 -0.35 -13.81
CA ARG A 6 0.47 -1.12 -13.40
C ARG A 6 0.80 -2.10 -12.29
N ILE A 7 1.87 -2.89 -12.42
CA ILE A 7 2.29 -3.86 -11.40
C ILE A 7 2.62 -3.14 -10.09
N SER A 8 3.44 -2.08 -10.14
CA SER A 8 3.79 -1.29 -8.96
C SER A 8 2.55 -0.70 -8.28
N GLY A 9 1.61 -0.14 -9.05
CA GLY A 9 0.35 0.41 -8.52
C GLY A 9 -0.49 -0.66 -7.80
N VAL A 10 -0.63 -1.84 -8.39
CA VAL A 10 -1.36 -2.97 -7.78
C VAL A 10 -0.70 -3.44 -6.48
N ILE A 11 0.63 -3.58 -6.47
CA ILE A 11 1.38 -4.02 -5.29
C ILE A 11 1.21 -3.01 -4.14
N PHE A 12 1.48 -1.72 -4.39
CA PHE A 12 1.34 -0.68 -3.37
C PHE A 12 -0.11 -0.54 -2.89
N GLY A 13 -1.08 -0.66 -3.81
CA GLY A 13 -2.50 -0.66 -3.47
C GLY A 13 -2.91 -1.83 -2.58
N THR A 14 -2.40 -3.03 -2.87
CA THR A 14 -2.66 -4.24 -2.09
C THR A 14 -2.08 -4.12 -0.68
N ILE A 15 -0.85 -3.62 -0.56
CA ILE A 15 -0.21 -3.38 0.74
C ILE A 15 -1.00 -2.37 1.56
N ALA A 16 -1.39 -1.23 0.96
CA ALA A 16 -2.19 -0.23 1.64
C ALA A 16 -3.55 -0.80 2.11
N PHE A 17 -4.20 -1.62 1.28
CA PHE A 17 -5.45 -2.27 1.62
C PHE A 17 -5.30 -3.27 2.78
N LEU A 18 -4.23 -4.07 2.80
CA LEU A 18 -3.93 -4.98 3.91
C LEU A 18 -3.72 -4.21 5.23
N HIS A 19 -3.03 -3.08 5.20
CA HIS A 19 -2.86 -2.24 6.38
C HIS A 19 -4.17 -1.58 6.84
N MET A 20 -5.06 -1.24 5.92
CA MET A 20 -6.38 -0.71 6.24
C MET A 20 -7.26 -1.78 6.90
N LEU A 21 -7.24 -3.01 6.37
CA LEU A 21 -7.92 -4.15 6.98
C LEU A 21 -7.36 -4.46 8.37
N ARG A 22 -6.04 -4.36 8.53
CA ARG A 22 -5.35 -4.51 9.81
C ARG A 22 -5.85 -3.51 10.86
N LEU A 23 -6.10 -2.26 10.48
CA LEU A 23 -6.66 -1.25 11.39
C LEU A 23 -8.13 -1.51 11.72
N LEU A 24 -8.94 -1.93 10.74
CA LEU A 24 -10.37 -2.19 10.94
C LEU A 24 -10.65 -3.41 11.80
N LEU A 25 -9.85 -4.47 11.65
CA LEU A 25 -9.99 -5.72 12.40
C LEU A 25 -9.12 -5.78 13.67
N ASP A 26 -8.41 -4.69 13.97
CA ASP A 26 -7.41 -4.61 15.04
C ASP A 26 -6.44 -5.82 15.03
N TRP A 27 -6.04 -6.25 13.82
CA TRP A 27 -5.32 -7.51 13.63
C TRP A 27 -3.97 -7.44 14.37
N PRO A 28 -3.70 -8.31 15.37
CA PRO A 28 -2.40 -8.38 16.01
C PRO A 28 -1.34 -8.91 15.02
N ALA A 29 -0.39 -8.05 14.60
CA ALA A 29 0.85 -8.54 13.98
C ALA A 29 1.98 -8.47 14.99
N ARG A 30 2.57 -9.65 15.22
CA ARG A 30 3.73 -9.82 16.06
C ARG A 30 4.83 -10.44 15.19
N ILE A 31 5.99 -9.79 15.16
CA ILE A 31 7.15 -10.24 14.39
C ILE A 31 8.27 -10.49 15.40
N ALA A 32 8.79 -11.72 15.46
CA ALA A 32 9.85 -12.11 16.39
C ALA A 32 9.59 -11.70 17.87
N GLY A 33 8.32 -11.78 18.31
CA GLY A 33 7.92 -11.40 19.67
C GLY A 33 7.59 -9.91 19.87
N TRP A 34 7.94 -9.04 18.92
CA TRP A 34 7.60 -7.61 18.97
C TRP A 34 6.22 -7.35 18.35
N SER A 35 5.36 -6.66 19.09
CA SER A 35 4.04 -6.27 18.60
C SER A 35 4.16 -5.00 17.77
N VAL A 36 3.87 -5.10 16.48
CA VAL A 36 3.97 -3.96 15.57
C VAL A 36 2.89 -2.94 15.94
N PRO A 37 3.26 -1.72 16.33
CA PRO A 37 2.29 -0.74 16.78
C PRO A 37 1.40 -0.27 15.63
N LEU A 38 0.13 0.04 15.93
CA LEU A 38 -0.88 0.38 14.92
C LEU A 38 -0.54 1.67 14.15
N TRP A 39 0.16 2.62 14.77
CA TRP A 39 0.58 3.86 14.10
C TRP A 39 1.45 3.61 12.85
N LEU A 40 2.22 2.50 12.82
CA LEU A 40 3.00 2.11 11.65
C LEU A 40 2.11 1.81 10.43
N SER A 41 0.91 1.29 10.68
CA SER A 41 -0.04 0.93 9.62
C SER A 41 -0.58 2.18 8.93
N TRP A 42 -0.76 3.29 9.66
CA TRP A 42 -1.16 4.57 9.07
C TRP A 42 -0.11 5.10 8.08
N ILE A 43 1.17 5.00 8.43
CA ILE A 43 2.26 5.40 7.53
C ILE A 43 2.27 4.53 6.28
N ALA A 44 2.12 3.21 6.43
CA ALA A 44 2.08 2.29 5.31
C ALA A 44 0.88 2.54 4.38
N ILE A 45 -0.29 2.89 4.94
CA ILE A 45 -1.48 3.28 4.15
C ILE A 45 -1.23 4.57 3.40
N LEU A 46 -0.70 5.61 4.06
CA LEU A 46 -0.46 6.90 3.43
C LEU A 46 0.60 6.80 2.32
N ALA A 47 1.73 6.17 2.61
CA ALA A 47 2.81 6.00 1.64
C ALA A 47 2.41 5.05 0.50
N GLY A 48 1.87 3.87 0.83
CA GLY A 48 1.43 2.88 -0.17
C GLY A 48 0.27 3.40 -1.01
N GLY A 49 -0.70 4.06 -0.40
CA GLY A 49 -1.82 4.70 -1.08
C GLY A 49 -1.37 5.82 -2.01
N ALA A 50 -0.48 6.70 -1.56
CA ALA A 50 0.08 7.77 -2.40
C ALA A 50 0.85 7.21 -3.60
N LEU A 51 1.70 6.20 -3.38
CA LEU A 51 2.47 5.55 -4.46
C LEU A 51 1.56 4.81 -5.45
N CYS A 52 0.52 4.14 -4.96
CA CYS A 52 -0.51 3.51 -5.77
C CYS A 52 -1.19 4.52 -6.69
N VAL A 53 -1.72 5.61 -6.11
CA VAL A 53 -2.38 6.69 -6.85
C VAL A 53 -1.41 7.30 -7.87
N TRP A 54 -0.17 7.58 -7.48
CA TRP A 54 0.84 8.13 -8.37
C TRP A 54 1.15 7.21 -9.55
N ALA A 55 1.35 5.91 -9.30
CA ALA A 55 1.63 4.92 -10.33
C ALA A 55 0.48 4.81 -11.35
N PHE A 56 -0.77 4.77 -10.90
CA PHE A 56 -1.93 4.73 -11.80
C PHE A 56 -2.13 6.04 -12.56
N ARG A 57 -1.92 7.20 -11.91
CA ARG A 57 -1.98 8.50 -12.60
C ARG A 57 -0.92 8.61 -13.70
N LEU A 58 0.30 8.14 -13.43
CA LEU A 58 1.37 8.14 -14.42
C LEU A 58 1.07 7.14 -15.55
N ALA A 59 0.60 5.95 -15.23
CA ALA A 59 0.18 4.95 -16.23
C ALA A 59 -0.94 5.46 -17.15
N ALA A 60 -1.85 6.31 -16.64
CA ALA A 60 -2.92 6.92 -17.41
C ALA A 60 -2.45 8.12 -18.27
N GLN A 61 -1.39 8.81 -17.87
CA GLN A 61 -0.79 9.91 -18.63
C GLN A 61 0.09 9.42 -19.78
N VAL A 62 0.72 8.25 -19.62
CA VAL A 62 1.42 7.55 -20.71
C VAL A 62 0.35 6.97 -21.67
N ARG A 63 -0.20 7.83 -22.52
CA ARG A 63 -1.04 7.44 -23.66
C ARG A 63 -0.21 6.57 -24.61
N PRO A 64 -0.72 5.41 -25.07
CA PRO A 64 -0.09 4.65 -26.15
C PRO A 64 -0.11 5.43 -27.48
#